data_AF-A0AAI9R8R0-F1
#
_entry.id   AF-A0AAI9R8R0-F1
#
_cell.length_a   1.000
_cell.length_b   1.000
_cell.length_c   1.000
_cell.angle_alpha   90.00
_cell.angle_beta   90.00
_cell.angle_gamma   90.00
#
_symmetry.space_group_name_H-M   'P 1'
#
loop_
_entity.id
_entity.type
_entity.pdbx_description
1 polymer ?
#
loop_
_entity_poly.entity_id
_entity_poly.type
_entity_poly.pdbx_seq_one_letter_code
_entity_poly.pdbx_strand_id
1 'polypeptide(L)'
;MGMIDRFGRIADTYVSERDQLLEADEERRRVFVGHAFWPTEIIRDSIILAAMIAVISFYSWIIPPPLHSAADPFAQAGFVFPDWYVLFSYGYLRWGEYLPQFIIPAGPIGDFFGSPVIAWNAGWWGSALTGIPVGLLALPPFIIGKREKRGVEDPWFATAGAVYLAHVWFISVFSINIFLELYSKDLSNYCWSDSHNYLFCGRQAPWTADVFNAIPWVLTGIFVFAALYFGVRWFVLNSIGARLSPIIGRQIAIGAIVATVIISVVTWPIYDSGFWDYGGLGAMDELEDLDGLRAQPSDTLVHEGKGNVWAEWEDDCLPYSETQSLAAWDDFDFEHDYSSDWCVIAAANWADWGIYQPTKKVIIDFAGDNGHADAGIGRNTGGSITTYPGNADESSIAITDSSTFEVENLGVFNVPADVGCTFRTVYTDTGDS
;
A
#
# COMPACT_ATOMS: atom_id res chain seq x y z
N MET A 1 -10.53 41.01 18.69
CA MET A 1 -9.67 40.15 19.54
C MET A 1 -8.69 39.44 18.64
N GLY A 2 -7.39 39.59 18.93
CA GLY A 2 -6.33 39.00 18.12
C GLY A 2 -6.21 37.49 18.33
N MET A 3 -5.51 36.82 17.42
CA MET A 3 -5.25 35.38 17.48
C MET A 3 -4.53 34.96 18.78
N ILE A 4 -3.64 35.83 19.29
CA ILE A 4 -2.88 35.63 20.53
C ILE A 4 -3.78 35.58 21.77
N ASP A 5 -4.80 36.45 21.86
CA ASP A 5 -5.77 36.42 22.97
C ASP A 5 -6.58 35.13 22.98
N ARG A 6 -6.87 34.58 21.79
CA ARG A 6 -7.59 33.31 21.65
C ARG A 6 -6.73 32.13 22.12
N PHE A 7 -5.45 32.11 21.79
CA PHE A 7 -4.51 31.08 22.27
C PHE A 7 -4.28 31.17 23.78
N GLY A 8 -4.15 32.38 24.34
CA GLY A 8 -4.05 32.59 25.79
C GLY A 8 -5.27 32.03 26.53
N ARG A 9 -6.48 32.26 26.00
CA ARG A 9 -7.71 31.71 26.56
C ARG A 9 -7.73 30.18 26.52
N ILE A 10 -7.30 29.56 25.42
CA ILE A 10 -7.22 28.09 25.30
C ILE A 10 -6.24 27.54 26.35
N ALA A 11 -5.08 28.17 26.52
CA ALA A 11 -4.10 27.76 27.51
C ALA A 11 -4.62 27.91 28.95
N ASP A 12 -5.30 29.02 29.28
CA ASP A 12 -5.91 29.22 30.60
C ASP A 12 -7.03 28.21 30.88
N THR A 13 -7.87 27.94 29.87
CA THR A 13 -8.93 26.92 29.99
C THR A 13 -8.30 25.56 30.29
N TYR A 14 -7.24 25.20 29.54
CA TYR A 14 -6.49 23.97 29.71
C TYR A 14 -5.85 23.85 31.12
N VAL A 15 -5.24 24.92 31.63
CA VAL A 15 -4.64 24.95 32.96
C VAL A 15 -5.70 24.84 34.04
N SER A 16 -6.82 25.55 33.89
CA SER A 16 -7.93 25.50 34.85
C SER A 16 -8.62 24.13 34.90
N GLU A 17 -8.79 23.47 33.75
CA GLU A 17 -9.31 22.11 33.68
C GLU A 17 -8.32 21.13 34.31
N ARG A 18 -7.02 21.23 33.98
CA ARG A 18 -5.97 20.39 34.60
C ARG A 18 -6.03 20.47 36.12
N ASP A 19 -6.13 21.67 36.68
CA ASP A 19 -6.13 21.88 38.13
C ASP A 19 -7.40 21.32 38.78
N GLN A 20 -8.58 21.53 38.16
CA GLN A 20 -9.82 20.87 38.59
C GLN A 20 -9.74 19.34 38.56
N LEU A 21 -8.96 18.78 37.63
CA LEU A 21 -8.82 17.34 37.47
C LEU A 21 -7.84 16.72 38.46
N LEU A 22 -6.83 17.46 38.90
CA LEU A 22 -5.92 17.06 39.98
C LEU A 22 -6.65 16.99 41.33
N GLU A 23 -7.68 17.82 41.54
CA GLU A 23 -8.48 17.86 42.76
C GLU A 23 -9.68 16.90 42.75
N ALA A 24 -10.03 16.31 41.60
CA ALA A 24 -11.21 15.44 41.47
C ALA A 24 -10.98 14.02 42.02
N ASP A 25 -12.03 13.44 42.60
CA ASP A 25 -12.09 12.13 43.29
C ASP A 25 -11.71 10.92 42.39
N GLU A 26 -11.42 9.76 42.99
CA GLU A 26 -10.96 8.55 42.27
C GLU A 26 -12.03 7.93 41.34
N GLU A 27 -13.32 8.00 41.70
CA GLU A 27 -14.44 7.46 40.92
C GLU A 27 -15.34 8.58 40.39
N ARG A 28 -15.40 8.74 39.07
CA ARG A 28 -16.17 9.82 38.43
C ARG A 28 -17.59 9.35 38.10
N ARG A 29 -18.56 9.68 38.96
CA ARG A 29 -19.98 9.44 38.66
C ARG A 29 -20.54 10.57 37.83
N ARG A 30 -20.75 10.32 36.53
CA ARG A 30 -21.45 11.25 35.65
C ARG A 30 -22.93 10.89 35.61
N VAL A 31 -23.79 11.88 35.80
CA VAL A 31 -25.21 11.73 35.45
C VAL A 31 -25.25 11.63 33.92
N PHE A 32 -25.88 10.60 33.38
CA PHE A 32 -26.09 10.50 31.94
C PHE A 32 -27.04 11.64 31.52
N VAL A 33 -26.48 12.68 30.91
CA VAL A 33 -27.25 13.81 30.37
C VAL A 33 -27.27 13.64 28.86
N GLY A 34 -28.46 13.53 28.29
CA GLY A 34 -28.63 13.31 26.86
C GLY A 34 -30.10 13.43 26.45
N HIS A 35 -30.36 13.40 25.14
CA HIS A 35 -31.71 13.30 24.63
C HIS A 35 -32.20 11.85 24.66
N ALA A 36 -33.52 11.65 24.60
CA ALA A 36 -34.08 10.32 24.45
C ALA A 36 -33.57 9.70 23.13
N PHE A 37 -33.23 8.41 23.18
CA PHE A 37 -32.76 7.65 22.02
C PHE A 37 -33.73 7.78 20.83
N TRP A 38 -35.03 7.71 21.11
CA TRP A 38 -36.09 7.99 20.14
C TRP A 38 -36.84 9.28 20.50
N PRO A 39 -37.17 10.13 19.52
CA PRO A 39 -36.78 10.04 18.10
C PRO A 39 -35.44 10.73 17.78
N THR A 40 -34.92 11.54 18.71
CA THR A 40 -33.87 12.52 18.43
C THR A 40 -32.56 11.88 17.97
N GLU A 41 -32.00 10.93 18.73
CA GLU A 41 -30.73 10.30 18.34
C GLU A 41 -30.89 9.40 17.12
N ILE A 42 -31.99 8.65 17.01
CA ILE A 42 -32.26 7.82 15.81
C ILE A 42 -32.35 8.67 14.53
N ILE A 43 -33.04 9.81 14.55
CA ILE A 43 -33.11 10.69 13.37
C ILE A 43 -31.73 11.23 13.02
N ARG A 44 -30.96 11.69 14.01
CA ARG A 44 -29.60 12.19 13.81
C ARG A 44 -28.69 11.11 13.20
N ASP A 45 -28.68 9.92 13.78
CA ASP A 45 -27.81 8.82 13.33
C ASP A 45 -28.23 8.31 11.95
N SER A 46 -29.53 8.31 11.63
CA SER A 46 -30.03 7.96 10.30
C SER A 46 -29.57 8.97 9.24
N ILE A 47 -29.56 10.27 9.57
CA ILE A 47 -29.05 11.31 8.66
C ILE A 47 -27.54 11.15 8.45
N ILE A 48 -26.78 10.89 9.52
CA ILE A 48 -25.33 10.65 9.43
C ILE A 48 -25.05 9.40 8.58
N LEU A 49 -25.80 8.31 8.80
CA LEU A 49 -25.67 7.08 8.03
C LEU A 49 -25.98 7.31 6.54
N ALA A 50 -27.08 8.02 6.24
CA ALA A 50 -27.43 8.36 4.86
C ALA A 50 -26.34 9.20 4.18
N ALA A 51 -25.74 10.15 4.91
CA ALA A 51 -24.61 10.92 4.40
C ALA A 51 -23.37 10.05 4.16
N MET A 52 -23.04 9.12 5.06
CA MET A 52 -21.93 8.17 4.88
C MET A 52 -22.15 7.27 3.65
N ILE A 53 -23.36 6.74 3.47
CA ILE A 53 -23.72 5.92 2.30
C ILE A 53 -23.58 6.74 1.02
N ALA A 54 -24.08 7.98 1.00
CA ALA A 54 -23.96 8.85 -0.18
C ALA A 54 -22.49 9.11 -0.56
N VAL A 55 -21.61 9.35 0.43
CA VAL A 55 -20.17 9.53 0.19
C VAL A 55 -19.53 8.26 -0.33
N ILE A 56 -19.82 7.09 0.25
CA ILE A 56 -19.26 5.81 -0.20
C ILE A 56 -19.72 5.49 -1.63
N SER A 57 -21.01 5.64 -1.93
CA SER A 57 -21.53 5.43 -3.29
C SER A 57 -20.93 6.40 -4.31
N PHE A 58 -20.67 7.64 -3.92
CA PHE A 58 -19.99 8.61 -4.77
C PHE A 58 -18.54 8.20 -5.05
N TYR A 59 -17.79 7.74 -4.04
CA TYR A 59 -16.43 7.23 -4.24
C TYR A 59 -16.40 5.97 -5.11
N SER A 60 -17.32 5.03 -4.90
CA SER A 60 -17.45 3.82 -5.73
C SER A 60 -17.77 4.15 -7.18
N TRP A 61 -18.41 5.29 -7.45
CA TRP A 61 -18.67 5.77 -8.81
C TRP A 61 -17.45 6.46 -9.44
N ILE A 62 -16.68 7.26 -8.69
CA ILE A 62 -15.50 7.95 -9.24
C ILE A 62 -14.34 6.99 -9.49
N ILE A 63 -14.06 6.10 -8.55
CA ILE A 63 -12.91 5.18 -8.59
C ILE A 63 -13.46 3.77 -8.37
N PRO A 64 -14.09 3.16 -9.39
CA PRO A 64 -14.48 1.76 -9.29
C PRO A 64 -13.21 0.92 -9.08
N PRO A 65 -13.24 -0.09 -8.19
CA PRO A 65 -12.09 -0.97 -8.01
C PRO A 65 -11.80 -1.66 -9.34
N PRO A 66 -10.53 -1.69 -9.80
CA PRO A 66 -10.17 -2.43 -11.00
C PRO A 66 -10.45 -3.91 -10.78
N LEU A 67 -11.09 -4.55 -11.76
CA LEU A 67 -11.13 -6.00 -11.83
C LEU A 67 -9.75 -6.46 -12.28
N HIS A 68 -9.00 -7.05 -11.35
CA HIS A 68 -7.73 -7.69 -11.68
C HIS A 68 -7.98 -8.98 -12.46
N SER A 69 -7.03 -9.37 -13.31
CA SER A 69 -7.01 -10.68 -13.94
C SER A 69 -6.98 -11.79 -12.88
N ALA A 70 -7.37 -13.00 -13.29
CA ALA A 70 -7.34 -14.16 -12.40
C ALA A 70 -5.93 -14.35 -11.80
N ALA A 71 -5.89 -14.76 -10.53
CA ALA A 71 -4.62 -14.98 -9.85
C ALA A 71 -3.79 -16.06 -10.55
N ASP A 72 -2.60 -15.68 -11.02
CA ASP A 72 -1.64 -16.57 -11.65
C ASP A 72 -0.51 -16.91 -10.66
N PRO A 73 -0.28 -18.21 -10.34
CA PRO A 73 0.84 -18.62 -9.51
C PRO A 73 2.22 -18.48 -10.18
N PHE A 74 2.30 -18.25 -11.50
CA PHE A 74 3.56 -18.14 -12.26
C PHE A 74 3.99 -16.70 -12.52
N ALA A 75 3.05 -15.76 -12.58
CA ALA A 75 3.31 -14.33 -12.66
C ALA A 75 3.19 -13.66 -11.29
N GLN A 76 4.33 -13.28 -10.71
CA GLN A 76 4.31 -12.32 -9.62
C GLN A 76 4.02 -10.93 -10.21
N ALA A 77 2.77 -10.45 -10.06
CA ALA A 77 2.42 -9.09 -10.38
C ALA A 77 3.42 -8.15 -9.70
N GLY A 78 4.02 -7.22 -10.46
CA GLY A 78 5.32 -6.65 -10.09
C GLY A 78 5.33 -6.14 -8.65
N PHE A 79 4.37 -5.29 -8.31
CA PHE A 79 4.19 -4.75 -6.97
C PHE A 79 2.87 -5.18 -6.33
N VAL A 80 2.85 -6.31 -5.63
CA VAL A 80 1.70 -6.72 -4.81
C VAL A 80 1.79 -6.05 -3.43
N PHE A 81 0.90 -5.12 -3.17
CA PHE A 81 0.71 -4.52 -1.85
C PHE A 81 -0.67 -4.86 -1.31
N PRO A 82 -0.80 -5.03 0.01
CA PRO A 82 -2.12 -5.16 0.61
C PRO A 82 -2.81 -3.81 0.70
N ASP A 83 -4.11 -3.83 1.01
CA ASP A 83 -4.90 -2.63 1.19
C ASP A 83 -4.30 -1.67 2.23
N TRP A 84 -4.64 -0.38 2.09
CA TRP A 84 -4.12 0.72 2.91
C TRP A 84 -4.19 0.48 4.43
N TYR A 85 -5.23 -0.22 4.92
CA TYR A 85 -5.43 -0.50 6.34
C TYR A 85 -4.54 -1.63 6.87
N VAL A 86 -3.87 -2.38 5.98
CA VAL A 86 -2.94 -3.48 6.30
C VAL A 86 -1.48 -3.08 6.04
N LEU A 87 -1.23 -1.93 5.38
CA LEU A 87 0.12 -1.45 5.04
C LEU A 87 1.07 -1.38 6.24
N PHE A 88 0.57 -1.08 7.44
CA PHE A 88 1.40 -1.04 8.64
C PHE A 88 2.01 -2.42 8.95
N SER A 89 1.23 -3.49 8.81
CA SER A 89 1.66 -4.86 9.06
C SER A 89 2.62 -5.36 7.99
N TYR A 90 2.40 -4.99 6.73
CA TYR A 90 3.33 -5.25 5.64
C TYR A 90 4.66 -4.52 5.84
N GLY A 91 4.63 -3.28 6.35
CA GLY A 91 5.84 -2.56 6.72
C GLY A 91 6.67 -3.25 7.80
N TYR A 92 6.02 -3.93 8.77
CA TYR A 92 6.74 -4.76 9.74
C TYR A 92 7.34 -6.03 9.14
N LEU A 93 6.70 -6.63 8.13
CA LEU A 93 7.23 -7.78 7.41
C LEU A 93 8.51 -7.40 6.66
N ARG A 94 8.49 -6.28 5.91
CA ARG A 94 9.69 -5.70 5.30
C ARG A 94 10.76 -5.35 6.31
N TRP A 95 10.36 -4.77 7.45
CA TRP A 95 11.34 -4.48 8.51
C TRP A 95 11.96 -5.76 9.10
N GLY A 96 11.22 -6.88 9.10
CA GLY A 96 11.67 -8.20 9.54
C GLY A 96 12.76 -8.82 8.66
N GLU A 97 12.88 -8.42 7.38
CA GLU A 97 13.94 -8.88 6.47
C GLU A 97 15.33 -8.46 6.96
N TYR A 98 15.42 -7.32 7.64
CA TYR A 98 16.65 -6.79 8.23
C TYR A 98 17.03 -7.40 9.58
N LEU A 99 16.14 -8.20 10.16
CA LEU A 99 16.40 -8.87 11.43
C LEU A 99 17.12 -10.20 11.20
N PRO A 100 17.92 -10.68 12.18
CA PRO A 100 18.64 -11.93 12.03
C PRO A 100 17.69 -13.09 11.73
N GLN A 101 18.00 -13.83 10.66
CA GLN A 101 17.25 -15.01 10.25
C GLN A 101 17.98 -16.27 10.72
N PHE A 102 17.26 -17.17 11.39
CA PHE A 102 17.83 -18.39 11.91
C PHE A 102 16.82 -19.52 11.94
N ILE A 103 17.32 -20.75 11.89
CA ILE A 103 16.49 -21.96 11.92
C ILE A 103 16.61 -22.56 13.31
N ILE A 104 15.48 -22.67 14.02
CA ILE A 104 15.42 -23.29 15.34
C ILE A 104 14.94 -24.74 15.19
N PRO A 105 15.70 -25.74 15.66
CA PRO A 105 15.19 -27.11 15.75
C PRO A 105 13.98 -27.16 16.69
N ALA A 106 12.81 -27.55 16.18
CA ALA A 106 11.54 -27.45 16.89
C ALA A 106 11.31 -28.56 17.93
N GLY A 107 12.14 -29.62 17.89
CA GLY A 107 12.06 -30.74 18.83
C GLY A 107 10.66 -31.37 18.88
N PRO A 108 10.16 -31.80 20.06
CA PRO A 108 8.85 -32.44 20.20
C PRO A 108 7.65 -31.55 19.80
N ILE A 109 7.83 -30.23 19.78
CA ILE A 109 6.80 -29.27 19.36
C ILE A 109 6.67 -29.28 17.82
N GLY A 110 7.77 -29.52 17.12
CA GLY A 110 7.78 -29.65 15.65
C GLY A 110 7.00 -30.85 15.14
N ASP A 111 7.10 -31.98 15.83
CA ASP A 111 6.36 -33.21 15.51
C ASP A 111 4.83 -33.03 15.66
N PHE A 112 4.40 -32.12 16.56
CA PHE A 112 2.99 -31.79 16.74
C PHE A 112 2.43 -30.90 15.62
N PHE A 113 3.23 -29.97 15.10
CA PHE A 113 2.84 -29.05 14.01
C PHE A 113 3.28 -29.52 12.62
N GLY A 114 3.81 -30.75 12.49
CA GLY A 114 4.21 -31.34 11.21
C GLY A 114 5.44 -30.67 10.56
N SER A 115 6.23 -29.90 11.32
CA SER A 115 7.43 -29.22 10.81
C SER A 115 8.63 -29.45 11.76
N PRO A 116 9.73 -30.07 11.31
CA PRO A 116 10.87 -30.40 12.17
C PRO A 116 11.68 -29.16 12.61
N VAL A 117 11.42 -28.01 11.99
CA VAL A 117 12.13 -26.75 12.20
C VAL A 117 11.16 -25.59 12.25
N ILE A 118 11.42 -24.63 13.14
CA ILE A 118 10.79 -23.32 13.12
C ILE A 118 11.75 -22.39 12.38
N ALA A 119 11.33 -21.95 11.19
CA ALA A 119 12.06 -20.95 10.44
C ALA A 119 11.79 -19.57 11.06
N TRP A 120 12.77 -19.01 11.76
CA TRP A 120 12.73 -17.65 12.27
C TRP A 120 13.14 -16.69 11.16
N ASN A 121 12.24 -16.53 10.17
CA ASN A 121 12.45 -15.74 8.96
C ASN A 121 11.75 -14.37 9.05
N ALA A 122 11.84 -13.58 7.98
CA ALA A 122 11.18 -12.27 7.88
C ALA A 122 9.66 -12.34 8.15
N GLY A 123 8.99 -13.39 7.67
CA GLY A 123 7.56 -13.61 7.92
C GLY A 123 7.24 -13.77 9.41
N TRP A 124 8.05 -14.52 10.14
CA TRP A 124 7.88 -14.66 11.58
C TRP A 124 8.11 -13.34 12.32
N TRP A 125 9.20 -12.63 12.00
CA TRP A 125 9.45 -11.29 12.55
C TRP A 125 8.31 -10.32 12.25
N GLY A 126 7.83 -10.27 11.00
CA GLY A 126 6.70 -9.44 10.58
C GLY A 126 5.43 -9.72 11.38
N SER A 127 5.08 -11.00 11.56
CA SER A 127 3.91 -11.39 12.36
C SER A 127 4.06 -11.03 13.84
N ALA A 128 5.23 -11.27 14.43
CA ALA A 128 5.50 -11.00 15.83
C ALA A 128 5.48 -9.49 16.14
N LEU A 129 6.12 -8.70 15.27
CA LEU A 129 6.21 -7.26 15.40
C LEU A 129 4.87 -6.56 15.15
N THR A 130 4.06 -7.06 14.21
CA THR A 130 2.68 -6.58 13.99
C THR A 130 1.81 -6.78 15.24
N GLY A 131 2.06 -7.84 16.01
CA GLY A 131 1.38 -8.08 17.28
C GLY A 131 1.64 -7.02 18.35
N ILE A 132 2.76 -6.29 18.29
CA ILE A 132 3.11 -5.27 19.28
C ILE A 132 2.12 -4.08 19.28
N PRO A 133 1.89 -3.36 18.17
CA PRO A 133 0.94 -2.26 18.15
C PRO A 133 -0.49 -2.72 18.43
N VAL A 134 -0.90 -3.87 17.89
CA VAL A 134 -2.23 -4.44 18.16
C VAL A 134 -2.39 -4.80 19.63
N GLY A 135 -1.37 -5.41 20.24
CA GLY A 135 -1.34 -5.73 21.67
C GLY A 135 -1.39 -4.47 22.52
N LEU A 136 -0.62 -3.43 22.18
CA LEU A 136 -0.65 -2.13 22.85
C LEU A 136 -2.03 -1.46 22.82
N LEU A 137 -2.86 -1.70 21.80
CA LEU A 137 -4.25 -1.23 21.75
C LEU A 137 -5.20 -2.03 22.64
N ALA A 138 -4.90 -3.30 22.92
CA ALA A 138 -5.71 -4.17 23.77
C ALA A 138 -5.41 -4.00 25.27
N LEU A 139 -4.23 -3.46 25.61
CA LEU A 139 -3.77 -3.24 26.97
C LEU A 139 -4.41 -2.06 27.77
N PRO A 140 -4.88 -0.95 27.17
CA PRO A 140 -5.37 0.22 27.91
C PRO A 140 -6.44 -0.11 28.97
N PRO A 141 -7.44 -0.98 28.71
CA PRO A 141 -8.43 -1.36 29.72
C PRO A 141 -7.85 -2.05 30.96
N PHE A 142 -6.67 -2.67 30.86
CA PHE A 142 -6.03 -3.43 31.93
C PHE A 142 -4.94 -2.65 32.67
N ILE A 143 -4.28 -1.70 31.99
CA ILE A 143 -3.15 -0.93 32.51
C ILE A 143 -3.60 0.43 33.08
N ILE A 144 -4.52 1.09 32.40
CA ILE A 144 -5.02 2.40 32.82
C ILE A 144 -6.06 2.12 33.88
N GLY A 145 -5.74 2.47 35.12
CA GLY A 145 -6.59 2.21 36.29
C GLY A 145 -8.02 2.71 36.13
N LYS A 146 -8.88 2.36 37.10
CA LYS A 146 -10.35 2.52 37.12
C LYS A 146 -10.92 3.94 36.87
N ARG A 147 -10.08 4.94 36.60
CA ARG A 147 -10.48 6.32 36.34
C ARG A 147 -10.53 6.58 34.84
N GLU A 148 -11.74 6.75 34.32
CA GLU A 148 -11.97 7.24 32.96
C GLU A 148 -11.47 8.68 32.82
N LYS A 149 -10.36 8.86 32.08
CA LYS A 149 -9.79 10.16 31.74
C LYS A 149 -10.06 10.48 30.29
N ARG A 150 -10.37 11.74 29.96
CA ARG A 150 -10.32 12.19 28.56
C ARG A 150 -8.86 12.40 28.16
N GLY A 151 -8.52 12.29 26.86
CA GLY A 151 -7.14 12.52 26.39
C GLY A 151 -6.57 13.88 26.79
N VAL A 152 -7.41 14.91 26.91
CA VAL A 152 -7.00 16.26 27.39
C VAL A 152 -6.54 16.24 28.85
N GLU A 153 -7.06 15.32 29.66
CA GLU A 153 -6.83 15.21 31.11
C GLU A 153 -5.56 14.40 31.42
N ASP A 154 -5.08 13.59 30.48
CA ASP A 154 -3.86 12.80 30.60
C ASP A 154 -2.90 13.09 29.44
N PRO A 155 -2.09 14.16 29.52
CA PRO A 155 -1.21 14.57 28.43
C PRO A 155 -0.18 13.50 28.08
N TRP A 156 0.22 12.65 29.04
CA TRP A 156 1.15 11.56 28.80
C TRP A 156 0.50 10.49 27.93
N PHE A 157 -0.72 10.07 28.28
CA PHE A 157 -1.44 9.08 27.50
C PHE A 157 -1.86 9.62 26.11
N ALA A 158 -2.26 10.88 26.02
CA ALA A 158 -2.54 11.52 24.73
C ALA A 158 -1.29 11.63 23.84
N THR A 159 -0.13 11.94 24.43
CA THR A 159 1.15 11.96 23.69
C THR A 159 1.51 10.55 23.23
N ALA A 160 1.36 9.52 24.08
CA ALA A 160 1.60 8.14 23.70
C ALA A 160 0.69 7.68 22.55
N GLY A 161 -0.59 8.07 22.56
CA GLY A 161 -1.53 7.81 21.45
C GLY A 161 -1.12 8.52 20.15
N ALA A 162 -0.64 9.76 20.24
CA ALA A 162 -0.15 10.49 19.05
C ALA A 162 1.14 9.86 18.49
N VAL A 163 2.07 9.44 19.35
CA VAL A 163 3.28 8.70 18.95
C VAL A 163 2.91 7.36 18.31
N TYR A 164 1.92 6.65 18.85
CA TYR A 164 1.40 5.42 18.26
C TYR A 164 0.84 5.66 16.85
N LEU A 165 0.00 6.68 16.68
CA LEU A 165 -0.56 7.03 15.35
C LEU A 165 0.53 7.43 14.37
N ALA A 166 1.51 8.23 14.81
CA ALA A 166 2.65 8.60 13.99
C ALA A 166 3.45 7.36 13.58
N HIS A 167 3.73 6.45 14.51
CA HIS A 167 4.44 5.20 14.24
C HIS A 167 3.72 4.33 13.20
N VAL A 168 2.42 4.08 13.38
CA VAL A 168 1.59 3.32 12.42
C VAL A 168 1.58 3.99 11.05
N TRP A 169 1.52 5.32 11.00
CA TRP A 169 1.61 6.06 9.75
C TRP A 169 2.98 5.91 9.07
N PHE A 170 4.08 6.14 9.78
CA PHE A 170 5.43 6.04 9.22
C PHE A 170 5.76 4.63 8.74
N ILE A 171 5.40 3.58 9.48
CA ILE A 171 5.64 2.20 9.03
C ILE A 171 4.76 1.81 7.84
N SER A 172 3.58 2.42 7.69
CA SER A 172 2.73 2.27 6.49
C SER A 172 3.31 2.99 5.27
N VAL A 173 3.86 4.20 5.45
CA VAL A 173 4.53 4.94 4.37
C VAL A 173 5.82 4.22 3.95
N PHE A 174 6.57 3.68 4.92
CA PHE A 174 7.75 2.85 4.67
C PHE A 174 7.43 1.65 3.78
N SER A 175 6.26 1.05 3.94
CA SER A 175 5.89 -0.14 3.18
C SER A 175 5.55 0.12 1.71
N ILE A 176 5.36 1.39 1.32
CA ILE A 176 5.11 1.83 -0.06
C ILE A 176 6.23 2.76 -0.60
N ASN A 177 7.43 2.70 -0.01
CA ASN A 177 8.58 3.53 -0.42
C ASN A 177 8.87 3.50 -1.93
N ILE A 178 8.75 2.34 -2.59
CA ILE A 178 8.99 2.18 -4.03
C ILE A 178 7.96 2.94 -4.87
N PHE A 179 6.69 3.01 -4.45
CA PHE A 179 5.69 3.84 -5.14
C PHE A 179 6.03 5.32 -5.00
N LEU A 180 6.47 5.74 -3.81
CA LEU A 180 6.89 7.12 -3.60
C LEU A 180 8.08 7.48 -4.49
N GLU A 181 8.99 6.55 -4.72
CA GLU A 181 10.07 6.70 -5.69
C GLU A 181 9.55 6.85 -7.12
N LEU A 182 8.62 5.99 -7.57
CA LEU A 182 8.01 6.08 -8.90
C LEU A 182 7.26 7.41 -9.11
N TYR A 183 6.43 7.83 -8.16
CA TYR A 183 5.69 9.09 -8.21
C TYR A 183 6.57 10.34 -8.01
N SER A 184 7.77 10.18 -7.43
CA SER A 184 8.74 11.27 -7.28
C SER A 184 9.50 11.56 -8.58
N LYS A 185 9.46 10.66 -9.56
CA LYS A 185 10.09 10.85 -10.88
C LYS A 185 9.17 11.66 -11.78
N ASP A 186 9.75 12.60 -12.52
CA ASP A 186 9.05 13.42 -13.53
C ASP A 186 8.77 12.57 -14.78
N LEU A 187 7.74 11.71 -14.71
CA LEU A 187 7.32 10.87 -15.82
C LEU A 187 6.67 11.76 -16.89
N SER A 188 7.41 12.03 -17.96
CA SER A 188 6.94 12.88 -19.07
C SER A 188 5.95 12.19 -20.01
N ASN A 189 5.89 10.86 -19.97
CA ASN A 189 5.20 10.04 -20.97
C ASN A 189 4.34 8.95 -20.30
N TYR A 190 3.45 9.31 -19.38
CA TYR A 190 2.54 8.31 -18.79
C TYR A 190 1.19 8.40 -19.51
N CYS A 191 0.72 7.28 -20.05
CA CYS A 191 -0.67 7.14 -20.46
C CYS A 191 -1.38 6.02 -19.72
N TRP A 192 -2.68 6.19 -19.59
CA TRP A 192 -3.56 5.24 -18.95
C TRP A 192 -4.93 5.29 -19.62
N SER A 193 -5.63 4.16 -19.54
CA SER A 193 -7.02 4.04 -19.96
C SER A 193 -7.92 4.30 -18.75
N ASP A 194 -8.95 5.14 -18.89
CA ASP A 194 -9.90 5.37 -17.79
C ASP A 194 -10.93 4.23 -17.64
N SER A 195 -11.89 4.39 -16.73
CA SER A 195 -12.95 3.39 -16.52
C SER A 195 -13.88 3.19 -17.72
N HIS A 196 -13.82 4.07 -18.72
CA HIS A 196 -14.55 3.95 -19.99
C HIS A 196 -13.60 3.60 -21.15
N ASN A 197 -12.38 3.19 -20.81
CA ASN A 197 -11.29 2.88 -21.72
C ASN A 197 -10.92 4.00 -22.70
N TYR A 198 -11.02 5.25 -22.23
CA TYR A 198 -10.54 6.40 -22.98
C TYR A 198 -9.06 6.60 -22.71
N LEU A 199 -8.27 6.78 -23.77
CA LEU A 199 -6.83 6.93 -23.65
C LEU A 199 -6.45 8.35 -23.22
N PHE A 200 -5.84 8.45 -22.05
CA PHE A 200 -5.29 9.69 -21.54
C PHE A 200 -3.78 9.63 -21.42
N CYS A 201 -3.09 10.45 -22.19
CA CYS A 201 -1.64 10.61 -22.14
C CYS A 201 -1.26 12.00 -21.64
N GLY A 202 -0.18 12.08 -20.86
CA GLY A 202 0.43 13.35 -20.52
C GLY A 202 1.60 13.22 -19.56
N ARG A 203 2.23 14.37 -19.30
CA ARG A 203 3.22 14.50 -18.23
C ARG A 203 2.50 14.40 -16.88
N GLN A 204 2.98 13.53 -16.00
CA GLN A 204 2.57 13.55 -14.59
C GLN A 204 2.77 14.97 -14.06
N ALA A 205 1.75 15.56 -13.45
CA ALA A 205 1.80 16.97 -13.11
C ALA A 205 2.99 17.22 -12.14
N PRO A 206 3.99 18.06 -12.51
CA PRO A 206 5.29 18.10 -11.82
C PRO A 206 5.19 18.46 -10.33
N TRP A 207 4.11 19.14 -9.94
CA TRP A 207 3.82 19.46 -8.55
C TRP A 207 3.61 18.22 -7.66
N THR A 208 3.24 17.06 -8.20
CA THR A 208 3.06 15.85 -7.38
C THR A 208 4.38 15.41 -6.78
N ALA A 209 5.45 15.39 -7.57
CA ALA A 209 6.79 15.07 -7.09
C ALA A 209 7.24 16.07 -6.02
N ASP A 210 7.02 17.38 -6.27
CA ASP A 210 7.32 18.44 -5.31
C ASP A 210 6.59 18.23 -3.97
N VAL A 211 5.29 17.87 -4.01
CA VAL A 211 4.49 17.64 -2.80
C VAL A 211 4.99 16.40 -2.04
N PHE A 212 5.25 15.29 -2.72
CA PHE A 212 5.72 14.06 -2.08
C PHE A 212 7.14 14.19 -1.51
N ASN A 213 8.00 15.00 -2.10
CA ASN A 213 9.33 15.33 -1.56
C ASN A 213 9.25 16.38 -0.43
N ALA A 214 8.28 17.30 -0.49
CA ALA A 214 8.07 18.32 0.54
C ALA A 214 7.52 17.77 1.86
N ILE A 215 6.67 16.74 1.84
CA ILE A 215 6.09 16.14 3.06
C ILE A 215 7.19 15.67 4.04
N PRO A 216 8.11 14.75 3.68
CA PRO A 216 9.16 14.28 4.60
C PRO A 216 10.13 15.41 4.96
N TRP A 217 10.36 16.37 4.07
CA TRP A 217 11.16 17.56 4.35
C TRP A 217 10.54 18.45 5.45
N VAL A 218 9.24 18.75 5.36
CA VAL A 218 8.49 19.51 6.38
C VAL A 218 8.48 18.78 7.71
N LEU A 219 8.22 17.46 7.70
CA LEU A 219 8.24 16.63 8.90
C LEU A 219 9.62 16.62 9.57
N THR A 220 10.69 16.55 8.77
CA THR A 220 12.07 16.64 9.28
C THR A 220 12.33 18.01 9.89
N GLY A 221 11.83 19.09 9.28
CA GLY A 221 11.85 20.43 9.87
C GLY A 221 11.14 20.48 11.22
N ILE A 222 9.92 19.96 11.32
CA ILE A 222 9.16 19.90 12.59
C ILE A 222 9.93 19.10 13.64
N PHE A 223 10.49 17.96 13.27
CA PHE A 223 11.29 17.12 14.16
C PHE A 223 12.55 17.84 14.66
N VAL A 224 13.32 18.45 13.75
CA VAL A 224 14.54 19.21 14.10
C VAL A 224 14.19 20.39 15.00
N PHE A 225 13.09 21.10 14.73
CA PHE A 225 12.59 22.14 15.63
C PHE A 225 12.27 21.60 17.02
N ALA A 226 11.52 20.50 17.12
CA ALA A 226 11.18 19.89 18.39
C ALA A 226 12.46 19.46 19.15
N ALA A 227 13.39 18.78 18.48
CA ALA A 227 14.64 18.32 19.06
C ALA A 227 15.50 19.48 19.57
N LEU A 228 15.66 20.54 18.76
CA LEU A 228 16.41 21.74 19.17
C LEU A 228 15.70 22.48 20.31
N TYR A 229 14.40 22.71 20.19
CA TYR A 229 13.62 23.43 21.20
C TYR A 229 13.65 22.69 22.54
N PHE A 230 13.28 21.41 22.56
CA PHE A 230 13.24 20.62 23.79
C PHE A 230 14.63 20.32 24.33
N GLY A 231 15.61 20.05 23.46
CA GLY A 231 17.00 19.81 23.86
C GLY A 231 17.65 21.04 24.51
N VAL A 232 17.55 22.20 23.86
CA VAL A 232 18.05 23.47 24.42
C VAL A 232 17.28 23.85 25.67
N ARG A 233 15.94 23.73 25.66
CA ARG A 233 15.13 24.04 26.84
C ARG A 233 15.47 23.13 28.02
N TRP A 234 15.66 21.84 27.79
CA TRP A 234 16.09 20.88 28.81
C TRP A 234 17.46 21.25 29.40
N PHE A 235 18.43 21.57 28.54
CA PHE A 235 19.76 22.01 28.98
C PHE A 235 19.71 23.30 29.81
N VAL A 236 18.94 24.30 29.36
CA VAL A 236 18.77 25.58 30.07
C VAL A 236 18.03 25.38 31.40
N LEU A 237 17.03 24.50 31.46
CA LEU A 237 16.34 24.14 32.71
C LEU A 237 17.28 23.50 33.72
N ASN A 238 18.13 22.57 33.29
CA ASN A 238 19.09 21.90 34.17
C ASN A 238 20.25 22.79 34.61
N SER A 239 20.65 23.75 33.77
CA SER A 239 21.78 24.65 34.07
C SER A 239 21.39 25.90 34.86
N ILE A 240 20.23 26.50 34.58
CA ILE A 240 19.81 27.80 35.15
C ILE A 240 18.65 27.65 36.16
N GLY A 241 17.95 26.50 36.17
CA GLY A 241 16.90 26.21 37.14
C GLY A 241 15.73 27.20 37.08
N ALA A 242 15.23 27.62 38.25
CA ALA A 242 14.04 28.45 38.41
C ALA A 242 14.16 29.90 37.86
N ARG A 243 15.33 30.32 37.37
CA ARG A 243 15.55 31.67 36.79
C ARG A 243 15.13 31.78 35.33
N LEU A 244 14.57 30.72 34.74
CA LEU A 244 14.13 30.70 33.35
C LEU A 244 12.89 31.58 33.19
N SER A 245 13.09 32.81 32.71
CA SER A 245 12.01 33.76 32.49
C SER A 245 11.25 33.45 31.18
N PRO A 246 9.97 33.87 31.06
CA PRO A 246 9.20 33.71 29.83
C PRO A 246 9.87 34.32 28.60
N ILE A 247 10.67 35.38 28.81
CA ILE A 247 11.42 36.08 27.75
C ILE A 247 12.51 35.17 27.17
N ILE A 248 13.26 34.48 28.03
CA ILE A 248 14.30 33.53 27.61
C ILE A 248 13.67 32.34 26.88
N GLY A 249 12.53 31.84 27.38
CA GLY A 249 11.77 30.77 26.71
C GLY A 249 11.33 31.16 25.29
N ARG A 250 10.89 32.40 25.11
CA ARG A 250 10.53 32.94 23.78
C ARG A 250 11.75 33.07 22.86
N GLN A 251 12.89 33.50 23.39
CA GLN A 251 14.14 33.58 22.62
C GLN A 251 14.63 32.21 22.18
N ILE A 252 14.53 31.18 23.04
CA ILE A 252 14.85 29.79 22.68
C ILE A 252 13.93 29.30 21.57
N ALA A 253 12.62 29.56 21.67
CA ALA A 253 11.66 29.17 20.64
C ALA A 253 11.97 29.84 19.28
N ILE A 254 12.20 31.15 19.26
CA ILE A 254 12.53 31.88 18.03
C ILE A 254 13.88 31.41 17.47
N GLY A 255 14.88 31.22 18.32
CA GLY A 255 16.20 30.73 17.93
C GLY A 255 16.14 29.32 17.32
N ALA A 256 15.36 28.42 17.93
CA ALA A 256 15.12 27.08 17.38
C ALA A 256 14.39 27.14 16.03
N ILE A 257 13.36 27.98 15.88
CA ILE A 257 12.67 28.17 14.58
C ILE A 257 13.65 28.65 13.50
N VAL A 258 14.45 29.68 13.79
CA VAL A 258 15.39 30.23 12.82
C VAL A 258 16.45 29.18 12.43
N ALA A 259 17.00 28.47 13.41
CA ALA A 259 17.97 27.41 13.16
C ALA A 259 17.36 26.28 12.31
N THR A 260 16.14 25.84 12.63
CA THR A 260 15.42 24.83 11.85
C THR A 260 15.18 25.30 10.43
N VAL A 261 14.69 26.52 10.21
CA VAL A 261 14.45 27.03 8.85
C VAL A 261 15.74 27.05 8.04
N ILE A 262 16.87 27.46 8.63
CA ILE A 262 18.16 27.43 7.96
C ILE A 262 18.56 25.99 7.59
N ILE A 263 18.44 25.05 8.52
CA ILE A 263 18.74 23.63 8.28
C ILE A 263 17.84 23.09 7.16
N SER A 264 16.54 23.34 7.22
CA SER A 264 15.57 22.90 6.22
C SER A 264 15.89 23.47 4.83
N VAL A 265 16.25 24.75 4.70
CA VAL A 265 16.64 25.32 3.40
C VAL A 265 17.89 24.64 2.84
N VAL A 266 18.88 24.34 3.68
CA VAL A 266 20.11 23.67 3.27
C VAL A 266 19.88 22.21 2.90
N THR A 267 18.91 21.54 3.52
CA THR A 267 18.62 20.12 3.25
C THR A 267 17.67 19.92 2.07
N TRP A 268 16.95 20.94 1.57
CA TRP A 268 16.02 20.79 0.43
C TRP A 268 16.61 20.03 -0.76
N PRO A 269 17.84 20.33 -1.24
CA PRO A 269 18.42 19.62 -2.38
C PRO A 269 18.53 18.10 -2.17
N ILE A 270 18.69 17.63 -0.94
CA ILE A 270 18.74 16.18 -0.61
C ILE A 270 17.37 15.54 -0.82
N TYR A 271 16.28 16.28 -0.56
CA TYR A 271 14.92 15.78 -0.75
C TYR A 271 14.48 15.86 -2.20
N ASP A 272 14.79 16.97 -2.85
CA ASP A 272 14.49 17.25 -4.26
C ASP A 272 15.25 16.31 -5.21
N SER A 273 16.50 15.97 -4.89
CA SER A 273 17.34 15.09 -5.71
C SER A 273 17.10 13.59 -5.48
N GLY A 274 15.97 13.21 -4.87
CA GLY A 274 15.61 11.81 -4.63
C GLY A 274 15.84 11.33 -3.20
N PHE A 275 15.18 11.92 -2.19
CA PHE A 275 15.14 11.34 -0.83
C PHE A 275 14.75 9.85 -0.84
N TRP A 276 13.83 9.48 -1.72
CA TRP A 276 13.36 8.11 -1.92
C TRP A 276 14.34 7.23 -2.72
N ASP A 277 15.25 7.84 -3.48
CA ASP A 277 16.29 7.19 -4.30
C ASP A 277 17.57 6.89 -3.50
N TYR A 278 17.69 7.37 -2.25
CA TYR A 278 18.90 7.22 -1.43
C TYR A 278 19.21 5.80 -0.94
N GLY A 279 18.66 4.75 -1.56
CA GLY A 279 18.96 3.35 -1.20
C GLY A 279 18.71 3.10 0.30
N GLY A 280 17.56 3.57 0.79
CA GLY A 280 17.18 3.41 2.19
C GLY A 280 16.96 1.95 2.56
N LEU A 281 16.72 1.69 3.86
CA LEU A 281 16.22 0.39 4.32
C LEU A 281 14.98 0.04 3.46
N GLY A 282 15.03 -1.04 2.69
CA GLY A 282 13.93 -1.52 1.86
C GLY A 282 14.00 -1.16 0.38
N ALA A 283 15.12 -0.64 -0.13
CA ALA A 283 15.38 -0.65 -1.57
C ALA A 283 15.66 -2.10 -2.01
N MET A 284 14.96 -2.59 -3.04
CA MET A 284 15.21 -3.92 -3.62
C MET A 284 16.58 -3.90 -4.28
N ASP A 285 17.64 -4.11 -3.50
CA ASP A 285 19.02 -4.08 -3.97
C ASP A 285 19.53 -5.47 -4.37
N GLU A 286 18.81 -6.54 -4.00
CA GLU A 286 19.21 -7.90 -4.33
C GLU A 286 18.72 -8.29 -5.72
N LEU A 287 19.67 -8.54 -6.63
CA LEU A 287 19.43 -8.92 -8.02
C LEU A 287 18.51 -10.16 -8.15
N GLU A 288 18.48 -11.02 -7.14
CA GLU A 288 17.63 -12.21 -7.08
C GLU A 288 16.15 -11.85 -6.91
N ASP A 289 15.82 -10.86 -6.06
CA ASP A 289 14.45 -10.37 -5.88
C ASP A 289 13.94 -9.66 -7.14
N LEU A 290 14.83 -8.95 -7.85
CA LEU A 290 14.52 -8.35 -9.14
C LEU A 290 14.30 -9.38 -10.25
N ASP A 291 14.98 -10.54 -10.18
CA ASP A 291 14.78 -11.63 -11.16
C ASP A 291 13.47 -12.38 -10.94
N GLY A 292 12.90 -12.28 -9.73
CA GLY A 292 11.56 -12.76 -9.38
C GLY A 292 10.43 -11.89 -9.94
N LEU A 293 10.70 -10.65 -10.36
CA LEU A 293 9.70 -9.80 -11.02
C LEU A 293 9.46 -10.30 -12.44
N ARG A 294 8.28 -10.89 -12.64
CA ARG A 294 7.83 -11.46 -13.92
C ARG A 294 6.59 -10.76 -14.48
N ALA A 295 6.32 -9.55 -14.01
CA ALA A 295 5.24 -8.75 -14.56
C ALA A 295 5.51 -8.43 -16.03
N GLN A 296 4.47 -8.10 -16.76
CA GLN A 296 4.55 -7.74 -18.16
C GLN A 296 3.49 -6.70 -18.49
N PRO A 297 3.74 -5.82 -19.48
CA PRO A 297 2.68 -5.01 -20.04
C PRO A 297 1.69 -5.92 -20.76
N SER A 298 0.41 -5.57 -20.71
CA SER A 298 -0.66 -6.26 -21.43
C SER A 298 -1.20 -5.39 -22.56
N ASP A 299 -1.64 -6.04 -23.63
CA ASP A 299 -2.42 -5.40 -24.68
C ASP A 299 -3.65 -4.73 -24.06
N THR A 300 -3.91 -3.49 -24.48
CA THR A 300 -4.94 -2.66 -23.84
C THR A 300 -6.03 -2.32 -24.85
N LEU A 301 -7.27 -2.55 -24.45
CA LEU A 301 -8.44 -2.20 -25.25
C LEU A 301 -8.79 -0.72 -25.04
N VAL A 302 -8.94 0.02 -26.13
CA VAL A 302 -9.20 1.46 -26.14
C VAL A 302 -10.36 1.78 -27.08
N HIS A 303 -11.19 2.74 -26.68
CA HIS A 303 -12.31 3.20 -27.51
C HIS A 303 -11.83 4.13 -28.63
N GLU A 304 -12.22 3.83 -29.87
CA GLU A 304 -11.84 4.61 -31.04
C GLU A 304 -12.41 6.04 -30.98
N GLY A 305 -11.57 7.01 -31.33
CA GLY A 305 -11.96 8.43 -31.39
C GLY A 305 -12.17 9.11 -30.04
N LYS A 306 -11.77 8.48 -28.92
CA LYS A 306 -11.93 9.01 -27.56
C LYS A 306 -10.57 9.21 -26.88
N GLY A 307 -10.52 10.15 -25.93
CA GLY A 307 -9.31 10.51 -25.21
C GLY A 307 -8.70 11.85 -25.66
N ASN A 308 -7.71 12.34 -24.90
CA ASN A 308 -7.08 13.65 -25.17
C ASN A 308 -5.96 13.58 -26.22
N VAL A 309 -5.46 12.39 -26.52
CA VAL A 309 -4.33 12.15 -27.42
C VAL A 309 -4.64 11.20 -28.56
N TRP A 310 -5.93 10.87 -28.78
CA TRP A 310 -6.34 9.92 -29.81
C TRP A 310 -5.66 10.15 -31.17
N ALA A 311 -5.58 11.41 -31.61
CA ALA A 311 -4.97 11.77 -32.89
C ALA A 311 -3.47 11.43 -33.02
N GLU A 312 -2.77 11.19 -31.91
CA GLU A 312 -1.37 10.76 -31.91
C GLU A 312 -1.24 9.23 -31.94
N TRP A 313 -2.25 8.50 -31.48
CA TRP A 313 -2.24 7.05 -31.27
C TRP A 313 -3.12 6.27 -32.23
N GLU A 314 -3.88 6.95 -33.09
CA GLU A 314 -4.81 6.32 -34.04
C GLU A 314 -4.10 5.39 -35.04
N ASP A 315 -2.83 5.67 -35.36
CA ASP A 315 -2.04 4.83 -36.27
C ASP A 315 -1.55 3.52 -35.62
N ASP A 316 -1.42 3.48 -34.29
CA ASP A 316 -0.95 2.31 -33.52
C ASP A 316 -2.11 1.42 -33.03
N CYS A 317 -3.34 1.80 -33.35
CA CYS A 317 -4.59 1.17 -32.94
C CYS A 317 -4.92 0.02 -33.91
N LEU A 318 -4.83 -1.22 -33.41
CA LEU A 318 -5.07 -2.43 -34.22
C LEU A 318 -6.56 -2.83 -34.20
N PRO A 319 -7.19 -3.01 -35.36
CA PRO A 319 -8.63 -3.27 -35.44
C PRO A 319 -8.99 -4.69 -35.01
N TYR A 320 -10.23 -4.88 -34.55
CA TYR A 320 -10.77 -6.18 -34.12
C TYR A 320 -10.52 -7.33 -35.12
N SER A 321 -10.59 -7.06 -36.43
CA SER A 321 -10.36 -8.09 -37.46
C SER A 321 -8.98 -8.74 -37.41
N GLU A 322 -7.98 -8.03 -36.89
CA GLU A 322 -6.61 -8.52 -36.75
C GLU A 322 -6.33 -9.05 -35.33
N THR A 323 -7.12 -8.64 -34.34
CA THR A 323 -6.85 -8.87 -32.91
C THR A 323 -7.87 -9.76 -32.20
N GLN A 324 -8.88 -10.28 -32.90
CA GLN A 324 -9.96 -11.10 -32.33
C GLN A 324 -9.48 -12.35 -31.57
N SER A 325 -8.23 -12.77 -31.74
CA SER A 325 -7.63 -13.92 -31.04
C SER A 325 -6.84 -13.53 -29.78
N LEU A 326 -6.75 -12.24 -29.45
CA LEU A 326 -6.02 -11.76 -28.28
C LEU A 326 -6.90 -11.82 -27.04
N ALA A 327 -6.29 -12.17 -25.89
CA ALA A 327 -6.97 -12.25 -24.60
C ALA A 327 -7.56 -10.91 -24.14
N ALA A 328 -7.10 -9.78 -24.68
CA ALA A 328 -7.65 -8.45 -24.42
C ALA A 328 -9.16 -8.33 -24.73
N TRP A 329 -9.73 -9.25 -25.52
CA TRP A 329 -11.15 -9.28 -25.86
C TRP A 329 -11.97 -10.27 -25.02
N ASP A 330 -11.36 -11.08 -24.15
CA ASP A 330 -12.05 -12.15 -23.42
C ASP A 330 -13.16 -11.62 -22.50
N ASP A 331 -12.95 -10.45 -21.90
CA ASP A 331 -13.91 -9.77 -21.02
C ASP A 331 -14.74 -8.68 -21.73
N PHE A 332 -14.71 -8.62 -23.07
CA PHE A 332 -15.43 -7.60 -23.83
C PHE A 332 -16.94 -7.87 -23.85
N ASP A 333 -17.76 -6.84 -23.58
CA ASP A 333 -19.22 -6.93 -23.58
C ASP A 333 -19.80 -6.80 -24.99
N PHE A 334 -19.77 -7.91 -25.74
CA PHE A 334 -20.36 -7.99 -27.08
C PHE A 334 -21.89 -7.82 -27.11
N GLU A 335 -22.58 -7.83 -25.96
CA GLU A 335 -24.04 -7.61 -25.92
C GLU A 335 -24.40 -6.13 -25.99
N HIS A 336 -23.57 -5.27 -25.39
CA HIS A 336 -23.84 -3.83 -25.28
C HIS A 336 -22.94 -2.96 -26.15
N ASP A 337 -21.75 -3.45 -26.52
CA ASP A 337 -20.76 -2.68 -27.28
C ASP A 337 -20.44 -3.31 -28.64
N TYR A 338 -20.09 -2.45 -29.61
CA TYR A 338 -19.70 -2.87 -30.94
C TYR A 338 -18.18 -2.95 -31.05
N SER A 339 -17.61 -4.10 -31.37
CA SER A 339 -16.15 -4.26 -31.50
C SER A 339 -15.49 -3.38 -32.56
N SER A 340 -16.27 -2.76 -33.47
CA SER A 340 -15.79 -1.76 -34.42
C SER A 340 -15.48 -0.39 -33.81
N ASP A 341 -16.00 -0.12 -32.61
CA ASP A 341 -15.78 1.15 -31.91
C ASP A 341 -14.56 1.06 -30.98
N TRP A 342 -13.82 -0.05 -31.05
CA TRP A 342 -12.77 -0.43 -30.14
C TRP A 342 -11.58 -1.00 -30.90
N CYS A 343 -10.39 -0.77 -30.36
CA CYS A 343 -9.17 -1.34 -30.90
C CYS A 343 -8.16 -1.67 -29.80
N VAL A 344 -7.13 -2.41 -30.19
CA VAL A 344 -6.06 -2.81 -29.27
C VAL A 344 -4.83 -1.97 -29.52
N ILE A 345 -4.27 -1.41 -28.44
CA ILE A 345 -2.92 -0.86 -28.44
C ILE A 345 -1.98 -1.89 -27.84
N ALA A 346 -0.93 -2.22 -28.60
CA ALA A 346 0.01 -3.27 -28.25
C ALA A 346 0.80 -2.96 -26.96
N ALA A 347 1.05 -4.01 -26.18
CA ALA A 347 1.80 -3.97 -24.93
C ALA A 347 3.20 -3.34 -25.05
N ALA A 348 3.81 -3.42 -26.24
CA ALA A 348 5.11 -2.82 -26.54
C ALA A 348 5.15 -1.31 -26.27
N ASN A 349 4.02 -0.61 -26.43
CA ASN A 349 3.92 0.82 -26.18
C ASN A 349 3.92 1.19 -24.68
N TRP A 350 3.61 0.21 -23.81
CA TRP A 350 3.55 0.38 -22.36
C TRP A 350 4.83 -0.09 -21.65
N ALA A 351 5.73 -0.79 -22.35
CA ALA A 351 6.89 -1.46 -21.78
C ALA A 351 7.81 -0.52 -20.99
N ASP A 352 7.94 0.74 -21.41
CA ASP A 352 8.80 1.73 -20.76
C ASP A 352 8.16 2.40 -19.53
N TRP A 353 6.87 2.15 -19.26
CA TRP A 353 6.09 2.90 -18.27
C TRP A 353 5.87 2.14 -16.96
N GLY A 354 6.36 0.91 -16.88
CA GLY A 354 6.31 0.07 -15.70
C GLY A 354 7.64 -0.65 -15.47
N ILE A 355 7.82 -1.16 -14.26
CA ILE A 355 8.90 -2.08 -13.93
C ILE A 355 8.34 -3.49 -14.07
N TYR A 356 8.65 -4.14 -15.19
CA TYR A 356 8.10 -5.44 -15.55
C TYR A 356 9.08 -6.59 -15.27
N GLN A 357 10.25 -6.57 -15.93
CA GLN A 357 11.29 -7.60 -15.82
C GLN A 357 12.69 -6.94 -15.80
N PRO A 358 13.05 -6.25 -14.71
CA PRO A 358 14.21 -5.34 -14.69
C PRO A 358 15.57 -6.04 -14.86
N THR A 359 15.66 -7.35 -14.62
CA THR A 359 16.88 -8.14 -14.85
C THR A 359 17.01 -8.63 -16.29
N LYS A 360 15.95 -8.56 -17.08
CA LYS A 360 15.91 -9.06 -18.46
C LYS A 360 16.11 -7.90 -19.43
N LYS A 361 16.84 -8.18 -20.52
CA LYS A 361 17.02 -7.21 -21.63
C LYS A 361 15.84 -7.18 -22.58
N VAL A 362 15.04 -8.24 -22.58
CA VAL A 362 13.86 -8.44 -23.43
C VAL A 362 12.77 -8.96 -22.51
N ILE A 363 11.59 -8.32 -22.55
CA ILE A 363 10.42 -8.76 -21.80
C ILE A 363 9.90 -10.04 -22.43
N ILE A 364 9.67 -11.05 -21.61
CA ILE A 364 9.12 -12.34 -22.03
C ILE A 364 7.64 -12.36 -21.65
N ASP A 365 6.76 -12.69 -22.62
CA ASP A 365 5.34 -12.93 -22.38
C ASP A 365 5.14 -14.33 -21.76
N PHE A 366 5.19 -14.43 -20.42
CA PHE A 366 5.10 -15.71 -19.72
C PHE A 366 3.66 -16.26 -19.68
N ALA A 367 2.69 -15.38 -19.46
CA ALA A 367 1.28 -15.76 -19.32
C ALA A 367 0.56 -15.93 -20.67
N GLY A 368 1.14 -15.43 -21.76
CA GLY A 368 0.51 -15.42 -23.08
C GLY A 368 -0.55 -14.35 -23.23
N ASP A 369 -0.59 -13.35 -22.34
CA ASP A 369 -1.60 -12.28 -22.32
C ASP A 369 -1.62 -11.48 -23.63
N ASN A 370 -0.48 -11.42 -24.32
CA ASN A 370 -0.30 -10.69 -25.57
C ASN A 370 -0.34 -11.62 -26.81
N GLY A 371 -0.82 -12.87 -26.63
CA GLY A 371 -1.03 -13.81 -27.73
C GLY A 371 0.24 -14.44 -28.31
N HIS A 372 1.37 -14.36 -27.61
CA HIS A 372 2.62 -15.00 -28.05
C HIS A 372 2.64 -16.51 -27.81
N ALA A 373 1.75 -17.03 -26.96
CA ALA A 373 1.62 -18.44 -26.65
C ALA A 373 0.30 -19.03 -27.23
N ASP A 374 0.36 -20.23 -27.82
CA ASP A 374 -0.81 -20.97 -28.29
C ASP A 374 -0.63 -22.47 -28.02
N ALA A 375 -1.40 -22.99 -27.06
CA ALA A 375 -1.35 -24.40 -26.66
C ALA A 375 -1.98 -25.35 -27.70
N GLY A 376 -2.88 -24.86 -28.55
CA GLY A 376 -3.57 -25.68 -29.56
C GLY A 376 -2.64 -26.12 -30.69
N ILE A 377 -1.67 -25.28 -31.05
CA ILE A 377 -0.65 -25.58 -32.06
C ILE A 377 0.73 -25.85 -31.45
N GLY A 378 0.89 -25.76 -30.13
CA GLY A 378 2.14 -25.99 -29.42
C GLY A 378 3.19 -24.89 -29.64
N ARG A 379 2.75 -23.65 -29.89
CA ARG A 379 3.63 -22.49 -30.13
C ARG A 379 3.92 -21.81 -28.80
N ASN A 380 5.19 -21.75 -28.40
CA ASN A 380 5.72 -21.11 -27.18
C ASN A 380 5.12 -21.60 -25.84
N THR A 381 4.14 -22.50 -25.85
CA THR A 381 3.56 -23.14 -24.66
C THR A 381 3.14 -24.56 -24.99
N GLY A 382 3.14 -25.44 -23.99
CA GLY A 382 2.69 -26.81 -24.11
C GLY A 382 2.08 -27.30 -22.81
N GLY A 383 0.86 -27.81 -22.88
CA GLY A 383 0.16 -28.32 -21.71
C GLY A 383 -1.20 -28.89 -22.09
N SER A 384 -1.81 -29.58 -21.14
CA SER A 384 -3.16 -30.13 -21.28
C SER A 384 -3.98 -29.76 -20.06
N ILE A 385 -5.25 -29.48 -20.29
CA ILE A 385 -6.23 -29.36 -19.21
C ILE A 385 -7.08 -30.62 -19.29
N THR A 386 -7.03 -31.44 -18.24
CA THR A 386 -7.86 -32.65 -18.15
C THR A 386 -8.66 -32.66 -16.85
N THR A 387 -9.97 -32.87 -16.98
CA THR A 387 -10.89 -33.01 -15.85
C THR A 387 -11.12 -34.49 -15.55
N TYR A 388 -10.95 -34.89 -14.30
CA TYR A 388 -11.14 -36.27 -13.86
C TYR A 388 -12.24 -36.35 -12.80
N PRO A 389 -13.22 -37.27 -12.95
CA PRO A 389 -14.11 -37.61 -11.85
C PRO A 389 -13.32 -38.38 -10.79
N GLY A 390 -13.44 -37.97 -9.52
CA GLY A 390 -12.84 -38.70 -8.40
C GLY A 390 -13.41 -40.11 -8.27
N ASN A 391 -12.61 -41.04 -7.73
CA ASN A 391 -13.09 -42.40 -7.48
C ASN A 391 -14.01 -42.44 -6.26
N ALA A 392 -15.13 -43.14 -6.35
CA ALA A 392 -16.08 -43.31 -5.24
C ALA A 392 -15.50 -44.07 -4.02
N ASP A 393 -14.38 -44.76 -4.20
CA ASP A 393 -13.67 -45.52 -3.18
C ASP A 393 -12.47 -44.76 -2.57
N GLU A 394 -12.33 -43.46 -2.89
CA GLU A 394 -11.21 -42.58 -2.47
C GLU A 394 -9.81 -43.10 -2.86
N SER A 395 -9.73 -44.05 -3.80
CA SER A 395 -8.44 -44.58 -4.25
C SER A 395 -7.65 -43.53 -5.03
N SER A 396 -6.32 -43.55 -4.86
CA SER A 396 -5.41 -42.61 -5.53
C SER A 396 -5.44 -42.79 -7.05
N ILE A 397 -5.62 -41.69 -7.79
CA ILE A 397 -5.49 -41.66 -9.25
C ILE A 397 -4.09 -41.15 -9.60
N ALA A 398 -3.31 -41.94 -10.34
CA ALA A 398 -2.04 -41.50 -10.91
C ALA A 398 -2.27 -41.03 -12.33
N ILE A 399 -1.83 -39.81 -12.63
CA ILE A 399 -2.04 -39.17 -13.92
C ILE A 399 -0.67 -38.85 -14.50
N THR A 400 -0.48 -39.18 -15.77
CA THR A 400 0.75 -38.87 -16.49
C THR A 400 0.35 -38.26 -17.81
N ASP A 401 0.86 -37.07 -18.06
CA ASP A 401 0.68 -36.36 -19.31
C ASP A 401 2.03 -35.93 -19.85
N SER A 402 2.13 -35.84 -21.18
CA SER A 402 3.34 -35.42 -21.87
C SER A 402 2.97 -34.49 -23.02
N SER A 403 3.38 -33.24 -22.91
CA SER A 403 3.25 -32.23 -23.96
C SER A 403 4.60 -31.93 -24.60
N THR A 404 4.56 -31.51 -25.86
CA THR A 404 5.72 -30.97 -26.57
C THR A 404 5.30 -29.64 -27.17
N PHE A 405 6.18 -28.65 -27.10
CA PHE A 405 5.97 -27.35 -27.71
C PHE A 405 7.25 -26.88 -28.40
N GLU A 406 7.08 -26.01 -29.38
CA GLU A 406 8.16 -25.37 -30.11
C GLU A 406 8.32 -23.93 -29.61
N VAL A 407 9.56 -23.56 -29.30
CA VAL A 407 9.91 -22.18 -28.93
C VAL A 407 10.37 -21.46 -30.19
N GLU A 408 9.63 -20.43 -30.59
CA GLU A 408 9.98 -19.60 -31.73
C GLU A 408 11.28 -18.83 -31.46
N ASN A 409 12.13 -18.73 -32.47
CA ASN A 409 13.34 -17.94 -32.37
C ASN A 409 13.03 -16.46 -32.60
N LEU A 410 12.73 -15.76 -31.52
CA LEU A 410 12.46 -14.31 -31.50
C LEU A 410 13.74 -13.47 -31.27
N GLY A 411 14.92 -14.04 -31.56
CA GLY A 411 16.20 -13.33 -31.41
C GLY A 411 16.83 -13.43 -30.02
N VAL A 412 16.33 -14.32 -29.15
CA VAL A 412 16.87 -14.61 -27.81
C VAL A 412 17.58 -15.96 -27.83
N PHE A 413 18.79 -16.04 -27.27
CA PHE A 413 19.62 -17.26 -27.29
C PHE A 413 19.12 -18.36 -26.35
N ASN A 414 18.53 -17.97 -25.21
CA ASN A 414 17.98 -18.86 -24.20
C ASN A 414 16.74 -18.23 -23.56
N VAL A 415 15.69 -19.03 -23.36
CA VAL A 415 14.44 -18.58 -22.74
C VAL A 415 14.20 -19.47 -21.51
N PRO A 416 13.94 -18.90 -20.32
CA PRO A 416 13.48 -19.68 -19.18
C PRO A 416 12.14 -20.34 -19.50
N ALA A 417 11.99 -21.61 -19.14
CA ALA A 417 10.74 -22.35 -19.28
C ALA A 417 10.14 -22.58 -17.89
N ASP A 418 8.88 -22.17 -17.71
CA ASP A 418 8.12 -22.47 -16.50
C ASP A 418 7.39 -23.80 -16.68
N VAL A 419 7.50 -24.66 -15.66
CA VAL A 419 6.82 -25.96 -15.62
C VAL A 419 5.91 -25.98 -14.41
N GLY A 420 4.61 -25.95 -14.68
CA GLY A 420 3.55 -25.92 -13.70
C GLY A 420 2.62 -27.12 -13.80
N CYS A 421 2.12 -27.60 -12.66
CA CYS A 421 1.00 -28.52 -12.61
C CYS A 421 0.01 -27.99 -11.57
N THR A 422 -1.10 -27.41 -12.04
CA THR A 422 -2.18 -26.93 -11.19
C THR A 422 -3.32 -27.93 -11.21
N PHE A 423 -3.89 -28.23 -10.05
CA PHE A 423 -5.08 -29.08 -9.95
C PHE A 423 -6.12 -28.36 -9.09
N ARG A 424 -7.37 -28.38 -9.55
CA ARG A 424 -8.50 -27.87 -8.78
C ARG A 424 -9.43 -29.03 -8.48
N THR A 425 -9.64 -29.30 -7.19
CA THR A 425 -10.64 -30.27 -6.74
C THR A 425 -11.93 -29.54 -6.40
N VAL A 426 -13.05 -29.98 -6.99
CA VAL A 426 -14.39 -29.52 -6.61
C VAL A 426 -15.09 -30.69 -5.92
N TYR A 427 -15.37 -30.54 -4.63
CA TYR A 427 -16.21 -31.49 -3.89
C TYR A 427 -17.66 -31.00 -3.96
N THR A 428 -18.49 -31.68 -4.76
CA THR A 428 -19.94 -31.45 -4.75
C THR A 428 -20.59 -32.43 -3.79
N ASP A 429 -20.92 -31.97 -2.58
CA ASP A 429 -21.80 -32.69 -1.66
C ASP A 429 -23.26 -32.53 -2.10
N THR A 430 -23.62 -33.03 -3.29
CA THR A 430 -25.03 -33.18 -3.65
C THR A 430 -25.49 -34.56 -3.22
N GLY A 431 -25.43 -34.80 -1.92
CA GLY A 431 -26.14 -35.86 -1.22
C GLY A 431 -27.55 -35.39 -0.85
N ASP A 432 -28.40 -35.10 -1.84
CA ASP A 432 -29.85 -35.09 -1.63
C ASP A 432 -30.44 -36.27 -2.43
N SER A 433 -30.55 -37.39 -1.73
CA SER A 433 -31.43 -38.52 -2.08
C SER A 433 -32.79 -38.34 -1.45
#